data_AF-A0A951IS77-F1
#
_entry.id   AF-A0A951IS77-F1
#
_cell.length_a   1.000
_cell.length_b   1.000
_cell.length_c   1.000
_cell.angle_alpha   90.00
_cell.angle_beta   90.00
_cell.angle_gamma   90.00
#
_symmetry.space_group_name_H-M   'P 1'
#
loop_
_entity.id
_entity.type
_entity.pdbx_description
1 polymer ?
#
loop_
_entity_poly.entity_id
_entity_poly.type
_entity_poly.pdbx_seq_one_letter_code
_entity_poly.pdbx_strand_id
1 'polypeptide(L)'
;MAGDQLIDIALKNEAPWDLFCPAVYNYRHATELYLKSVFGSAKQTHNLKTLFEKFKKSFKEKYDQDCPDWFTNIILTFDTFDPYGTIFRYGGDINSDQVFIDFIQMKTLMGWLAESFQNIRRHQGLPDV
;
A
#
# COMPACT_ATOMS: atom_id res chain seq x y z
N MET A 1 -10.98 0.02 4.26
CA MET A 1 -10.58 -0.21 2.85
C MET A 1 -11.19 -1.51 2.33
N ALA A 2 -11.28 -1.72 1.01
CA ALA A 2 -11.79 -2.99 0.45
C ALA A 2 -10.97 -4.22 0.88
N GLY A 3 -9.65 -4.07 1.06
CA GLY A 3 -8.78 -5.13 1.60
C GLY A 3 -9.18 -5.58 3.01
N ASP A 4 -9.62 -4.67 3.88
CA ASP A 4 -10.04 -5.01 5.25
C ASP A 4 -11.25 -5.94 5.25
N GLN A 5 -12.21 -5.69 4.35
CA GLN A 5 -13.41 -6.53 4.22
C GLN A 5 -13.05 -7.95 3.79
N LEU A 6 -12.10 -8.10 2.87
CA LEU A 6 -11.63 -9.40 2.40
C LEU A 6 -10.87 -10.16 3.50
N ILE A 7 -10.03 -9.47 4.28
CA ILE A 7 -9.39 -10.05 5.47
C ILE A 7 -10.44 -10.50 6.50
N ASP A 8 -11.43 -9.65 6.79
CA ASP A 8 -12.45 -9.96 7.79
C ASP A 8 -13.29 -11.19 7.40
N ILE A 9 -13.53 -11.39 6.10
CA ILE A 9 -14.20 -12.59 5.58
C ILE A 9 -13.25 -13.81 5.68
N ALA A 10 -11.98 -13.66 5.29
CA ALA A 10 -10.97 -14.73 5.39
C ALA A 10 -10.79 -15.24 6.82
N LEU A 11 -10.71 -14.32 7.79
CA LEU A 11 -10.58 -14.66 9.21
C LEU A 11 -11.82 -15.37 9.77
N LYS A 12 -13.01 -15.12 9.20
CA LYS A 12 -14.28 -15.74 9.64
C LYS A 12 -14.54 -17.12 9.03
N ASN A 13 -14.09 -17.36 7.79
CA ASN A 13 -14.52 -18.53 7.01
C ASN A 13 -13.51 -19.69 6.97
N GLU A 14 -12.43 -19.66 7.76
CA GLU A 14 -11.38 -20.70 7.87
C GLU A 14 -10.67 -21.11 6.55
N ALA A 15 -11.01 -20.48 5.42
CA ALA A 15 -10.37 -20.66 4.11
C ALA A 15 -9.69 -19.35 3.63
N PRO A 16 -8.60 -18.91 4.30
CA PRO A 16 -7.95 -17.62 4.03
C PRO A 16 -7.27 -17.54 2.65
N TRP A 17 -6.97 -18.68 2.02
CA TRP A 17 -6.12 -18.78 0.83
C TRP A 17 -6.74 -18.13 -0.41
N ASP A 18 -8.03 -18.32 -0.64
CA ASP A 18 -8.71 -17.79 -1.84
C ASP A 18 -8.86 -16.26 -1.80
N LEU A 19 -8.91 -15.70 -0.59
CA LEU A 19 -9.07 -14.26 -0.38
C LEU A 19 -7.75 -13.54 -0.13
N PHE A 20 -6.66 -14.28 0.05
CA PHE A 20 -5.32 -13.74 0.27
C PHE A 20 -4.88 -12.81 -0.87
N CYS A 21 -4.75 -13.37 -2.09
CA CYS A 21 -4.31 -12.63 -3.26
C CYS A 21 -5.16 -11.38 -3.53
N PRO A 22 -6.51 -11.45 -3.56
CA PRO A 22 -7.33 -10.26 -3.76
C PRO A 22 -7.24 -9.25 -2.61
N ALA A 23 -7.10 -9.69 -1.34
CA ALA A 23 -6.93 -8.76 -0.22
C ALA A 23 -5.61 -7.99 -0.32
N VAL A 24 -4.49 -8.71 -0.52
CA VAL A 24 -3.16 -8.11 -0.65
C VAL A 24 -3.09 -7.19 -1.87
N TYR A 25 -3.68 -7.59 -3.00
CA TYR A 25 -3.80 -6.73 -4.17
C TYR A 25 -4.53 -5.42 -3.86
N ASN A 26 -5.66 -5.48 -3.14
CA ASN A 26 -6.41 -4.28 -2.78
C ASN A 26 -5.58 -3.32 -1.91
N TYR A 27 -4.82 -3.82 -0.94
CA TYR A 27 -3.94 -2.98 -0.14
C TYR A 27 -2.78 -2.40 -0.95
N ARG A 28 -2.13 -3.22 -1.78
CA ARG A 28 -1.07 -2.79 -2.70
C ARG A 28 -1.58 -1.67 -3.62
N HIS A 29 -2.78 -1.82 -4.16
CA HIS A 29 -3.37 -0.82 -5.05
C HIS A 29 -3.80 0.44 -4.29
N ALA A 30 -4.35 0.32 -3.08
CA ALA A 30 -4.64 1.47 -2.23
C ALA A 30 -3.37 2.28 -1.93
N THR A 31 -2.25 1.63 -1.59
CA THR A 31 -0.94 2.26 -1.41
C THR A 31 -0.51 3.05 -2.65
N GLU A 32 -0.66 2.47 -3.85
CA GLU A 32 -0.38 3.15 -5.11
C GLU A 32 -1.23 4.42 -5.27
N LEU A 33 -2.53 4.32 -5.03
CA LEU A 33 -3.46 5.45 -5.14
C LEU A 33 -3.15 6.55 -4.12
N TYR A 34 -2.81 6.19 -2.89
CA TYR A 34 -2.40 7.14 -1.88
C TYR A 34 -1.14 7.90 -2.29
N LEU A 35 -0.09 7.20 -2.73
CA LEU A 35 1.13 7.82 -3.23
C LEU A 35 0.83 8.75 -4.40
N LYS A 36 0.00 8.32 -5.35
CA LYS A 36 -0.42 9.13 -6.48
C LYS A 36 -1.22 10.35 -6.06
N SER A 37 -2.04 10.25 -5.02
CA SER A 37 -2.94 11.33 -4.58
C SER A 37 -2.21 12.58 -4.08
N VAL A 38 -0.93 12.44 -3.69
CA VAL A 38 -0.05 13.54 -3.27
C VAL A 38 0.44 14.35 -4.47
N PHE A 39 0.48 13.71 -5.65
CA PHE A 39 0.86 14.34 -6.90
C PHE A 39 -0.44 14.68 -7.66
N GLY A 40 -0.49 15.85 -8.31
CA GLY A 40 -1.68 16.26 -9.07
C GLY A 40 -2.04 15.31 -10.23
N SER A 41 -2.93 15.75 -11.12
CA SER A 41 -3.51 14.95 -12.20
C SER A 41 -2.56 14.45 -13.31
N ALA A 42 -1.26 14.68 -13.20
CA ALA A 42 -0.28 14.19 -14.17
C ALA A 42 -0.23 12.66 -14.18
N LYS A 43 -0.08 12.05 -15.36
CA LYS A 43 0.04 10.60 -15.52
C LYS A 43 1.23 10.08 -14.69
N GLN A 44 0.94 9.19 -13.75
CA GLN A 44 1.94 8.58 -12.87
C GLN A 44 2.22 7.13 -13.27
N THR A 45 3.44 6.66 -13.00
CA THR A 45 3.83 5.25 -13.15
C THR A 45 3.03 4.33 -12.22
N HIS A 46 2.98 3.04 -12.52
CA HIS A 46 2.43 2.01 -11.62
C HIS A 46 3.49 1.37 -10.72
N ASN A 47 4.78 1.65 -10.97
CA ASN A 47 5.88 1.11 -10.17
C ASN A 47 5.92 1.74 -8.78
N LEU A 48 5.72 0.94 -7.73
CA LEU A 48 5.62 1.42 -6.35
C LEU A 48 6.90 2.07 -5.85
N LYS A 49 8.06 1.44 -6.04
CA LYS A 49 9.35 2.03 -5.63
C LYS A 49 9.58 3.41 -6.24
N THR A 50 9.30 3.56 -7.53
CA THR A 50 9.46 4.86 -8.20
C THR A 50 8.51 5.92 -7.65
N LEU A 51 7.24 5.56 -7.38
CA LEU A 51 6.29 6.46 -6.74
C LEU A 51 6.74 6.85 -5.33
N PHE A 52 7.25 5.89 -4.57
CA PHE A 52 7.66 6.09 -3.19
C PHE A 52 8.92 6.94 -3.08
N GLU A 53 9.94 6.73 -3.92
CA GLU A 53 11.13 7.57 -3.92
C GLU A 53 10.81 9.01 -4.33
N LYS A 54 9.89 9.22 -5.28
CA LYS A 54 9.36 10.55 -5.59
C LYS A 54 8.65 11.17 -4.39
N PHE A 55 7.84 10.38 -3.67
CA PHE A 55 7.14 10.82 -2.48
C PHE A 55 8.11 11.22 -1.37
N LYS A 56 9.07 10.35 -1.02
CA LYS A 56 10.10 10.64 -0.02
C LYS A 56 10.84 11.93 -0.32
N LYS A 57 11.29 12.09 -1.57
CA LYS A 57 11.99 13.30 -2.00
C LYS A 57 11.11 14.54 -1.81
N SER A 58 9.88 14.53 -2.33
CA SER A 58 8.96 15.66 -2.20
C SER A 58 8.57 15.96 -0.75
N PHE A 59 8.39 14.92 0.06
CA PHE A 59 8.05 15.03 1.47
C PHE A 59 9.20 15.65 2.28
N LYS A 60 10.44 15.20 2.04
CA LYS A 60 11.64 15.78 2.66
C LYS A 60 11.84 17.23 2.24
N GLU A 61 11.71 17.55 0.96
CA GLU A 61 11.84 18.91 0.45
C GLU A 61 10.79 19.87 1.05
N LYS A 62 9.56 19.39 1.27
CA LYS A 62 8.46 20.23 1.76
C LYS A 62 8.41 20.37 3.27
N TYR A 63 8.74 19.32 4.02
CA TYR A 63 8.54 19.26 5.46
C TYR A 63 9.82 19.06 6.27
N ASP A 64 10.98 18.89 5.61
CA ASP A 64 12.28 18.53 6.21
C ASP A 64 12.24 17.27 7.09
N GLN A 65 11.26 16.39 6.84
CA GLN A 65 11.06 15.16 7.58
C GLN A 65 11.31 13.93 6.72
N ASP A 66 11.83 12.89 7.37
CA ASP A 66 11.99 11.57 6.78
C ASP A 66 10.77 10.70 7.07
N CYS A 67 10.47 9.75 6.18
CA CYS A 67 9.40 8.79 6.41
C CYS A 67 9.83 7.79 7.49
N PRO A 68 8.99 7.49 8.49
CA PRO A 68 9.28 6.46 9.48
C PRO A 68 9.57 5.10 8.83
N ASP A 69 10.41 4.28 9.47
CA ASP A 69 10.82 2.97 8.93
C ASP A 69 9.63 2.05 8.66
N TRP A 70 8.63 2.02 9.54
CA TRP A 70 7.43 1.18 9.34
C TRP A 70 6.70 1.54 8.03
N PHE A 71 6.64 2.84 7.68
CA PHE A 71 5.98 3.35 6.49
C PHE A 71 6.77 2.97 5.24
N THR A 72 8.10 3.14 5.31
CA THR A 72 9.02 2.72 4.26
C THR A 72 8.92 1.22 4.02
N ASN A 73 8.95 0.43 5.08
CA ASN A 73 8.99 -1.03 5.01
C ASN A 73 7.71 -1.58 4.37
N ILE A 74 6.52 -1.13 4.79
CA ILE A 74 5.27 -1.67 4.22
C ILE A 74 5.15 -1.40 2.71
N ILE A 75 5.59 -0.23 2.25
CA ILE A 75 5.56 0.10 0.81
C ILE A 75 6.57 -0.74 0.03
N LEU A 76 7.80 -0.88 0.54
CA LEU A 76 8.83 -1.68 -0.11
C LEU A 76 8.52 -3.18 -0.08
N THR A 77 7.80 -3.67 0.94
CA THR A 77 7.26 -5.03 0.95
C THR A 77 6.30 -5.23 -0.22
N PHE A 78 5.35 -4.32 -0.45
CA PHE A 78 4.48 -4.42 -1.62
C PHE A 78 5.23 -4.32 -2.94
N ASP A 79 6.26 -3.46 -3.04
CA ASP A 79 7.09 -3.38 -4.24
C ASP A 79 7.89 -4.67 -4.50
N THR A 80 8.36 -5.34 -3.44
CA THR A 80 9.10 -6.59 -3.54
C THR A 80 8.25 -7.72 -4.12
N PHE A 81 6.99 -7.82 -3.69
CA PHE A 81 6.08 -8.88 -4.13
C PHE A 81 5.25 -8.54 -5.35
N ASP A 82 4.92 -7.26 -5.58
CA ASP A 82 4.08 -6.83 -6.69
C ASP A 82 4.37 -5.38 -7.12
N PRO A 83 5.54 -5.13 -7.75
CA PRO A 83 6.01 -3.78 -8.07
C PRO A 83 5.05 -3.04 -9.00
N TYR A 84 4.39 -3.76 -9.92
CA TYR A 84 3.51 -3.20 -10.95
C TYR A 84 2.02 -3.51 -10.77
N GLY A 85 1.64 -4.27 -9.75
CA GLY A 85 0.24 -4.54 -9.44
C GLY A 85 -0.34 -5.70 -10.23
N THR A 86 0.48 -6.59 -10.78
CA THR A 86 0.07 -7.68 -11.67
C THR A 86 0.19 -9.06 -11.02
N ILE A 87 1.10 -9.23 -10.07
CA ILE A 87 1.46 -10.55 -9.54
C ILE A 87 0.29 -11.17 -8.79
N PHE A 88 -0.32 -10.45 -7.84
CA PHE A 88 -1.47 -10.95 -7.07
C PHE A 88 -2.76 -11.10 -7.89
N ARG A 89 -2.82 -10.54 -9.11
CA ARG A 89 -3.97 -10.67 -10.01
C ARG A 89 -3.87 -11.86 -10.95
N TYR A 90 -2.67 -12.14 -11.44
CA TYR A 90 -2.46 -13.08 -12.55
C TYR A 90 -1.58 -14.27 -12.18
N GLY A 91 -1.21 -14.43 -10.91
CA GLY A 91 -0.39 -15.54 -10.45
C GLY A 91 1.03 -15.48 -11.00
N GLY A 92 1.65 -14.30 -10.95
CA GLY A 92 3.04 -14.13 -11.37
C GLY A 92 4.03 -14.77 -10.40
N ASP A 93 5.25 -15.01 -10.88
CA ASP A 93 6.32 -15.56 -10.05
C ASP A 93 6.74 -14.56 -8.97
N ILE A 94 6.61 -15.00 -7.72
CA ILE A 94 7.28 -14.39 -6.58
C ILE A 94 8.58 -15.15 -6.37
N ASN A 95 9.71 -14.44 -6.24
CA ASN A 95 11.02 -15.04 -5.93
C ASN A 95 11.10 -15.50 -4.47
N SER A 96 10.12 -16.29 -4.03
CA SER A 96 10.00 -16.81 -2.68
C SER A 96 9.19 -18.11 -2.72
N ASP A 97 9.72 -19.16 -2.09
CA ASP A 97 9.07 -20.45 -2.04
C ASP A 97 7.80 -20.44 -1.18
N GLN A 98 7.76 -19.57 -0.16
CA GLN A 98 6.62 -19.43 0.78
C GLN A 98 6.55 -18.01 1.35
N VAL A 99 5.34 -17.44 1.37
CA VAL A 99 5.07 -16.13 1.97
C VAL A 99 4.03 -16.29 3.07
N PHE A 100 4.37 -15.81 4.27
CA PHE A 100 3.45 -15.73 5.40
C PHE A 100 3.07 -14.27 5.64
N ILE A 101 1.79 -14.03 5.90
CA ILE A 101 1.28 -12.70 6.24
C ILE A 101 0.48 -12.81 7.53
N ASP A 102 0.79 -11.92 8.47
CA ASP A 102 -0.08 -11.65 9.61
C ASP A 102 -1.16 -10.66 9.17
N PHE A 103 -2.39 -11.14 9.06
CA PHE A 103 -3.53 -10.32 8.63
C PHE A 103 -3.89 -9.21 9.61
N ILE A 104 -3.70 -9.41 10.92
CA ILE A 104 -3.98 -8.40 11.93
C ILE A 104 -2.95 -7.28 11.82
N GLN A 105 -1.67 -7.64 11.69
CA GLN A 105 -0.61 -6.68 11.48
C GLN A 105 -0.80 -5.91 10.17
N MET A 106 -1.11 -6.59 9.07
CA MET A 106 -1.32 -5.95 7.76
C MET A 106 -2.50 -4.95 7.82
N LYS A 107 -3.63 -5.35 8.41
CA LYS A 107 -4.77 -4.44 8.61
C LYS A 107 -4.39 -3.20 9.43
N THR A 108 -3.61 -3.39 10.49
CA THR A 108 -3.13 -2.30 11.36
C THR A 108 -2.23 -1.32 10.59
N LEU A 109 -1.20 -1.82 9.90
CA LEU A 109 -0.27 -1.00 9.13
C LEU A 109 -0.98 -0.25 8.00
N MET A 110 -1.94 -0.90 7.33
CA MET A 110 -2.73 -0.27 6.28
C MET A 110 -3.67 0.82 6.83
N GLY A 111 -4.19 0.64 8.05
CA GLY A 111 -4.92 1.68 8.76
C GLY A 111 -4.05 2.91 9.04
N TRP A 112 -2.84 2.71 9.58
CA TRP A 112 -1.89 3.80 9.81
C TRP A 112 -1.44 4.48 8.52
N LEU A 113 -1.30 3.73 7.43
CA LEU A 113 -0.98 4.28 6.11
C LEU A 113 -2.09 5.21 5.63
N ALA A 114 -3.34 4.74 5.67
CA ALA A 114 -4.51 5.53 5.27
C ALA A 114 -4.63 6.83 6.08
N GLU A 115 -4.51 6.74 7.41
CA GLU A 115 -4.56 7.90 8.30
C GLU A 115 -3.42 8.89 8.00
N SER A 116 -2.21 8.38 7.74
CA SER A 116 -1.05 9.20 7.39
C SER A 116 -1.31 10.02 6.12
N PHE A 117 -1.88 9.41 5.07
CA PHE A 117 -2.22 10.13 3.85
C PHE A 117 -3.39 11.10 4.00
N GLN A 118 -4.40 10.77 4.81
CA GLN A 118 -5.45 11.73 5.15
C GLN A 118 -4.86 12.96 5.86
N ASN A 119 -3.96 12.77 6.81
CA ASN A 119 -3.28 13.86 7.49
C ASN A 119 -2.44 14.70 6.51
N ILE A 120 -1.69 14.08 5.60
CA ILE A 120 -0.94 14.80 4.57
C ILE A 120 -1.87 15.65 3.69
N ARG A 121 -3.00 15.09 3.25
CA ARG A 121 -3.98 15.81 2.42
C ARG A 121 -4.58 17.01 3.14
N ARG A 122 -4.94 16.87 4.43
CA ARG A 122 -5.42 17.98 5.26
C ARG A 122 -4.39 19.11 5.34
N HIS A 123 -3.10 18.78 5.54
CA HIS A 123 -2.02 19.77 5.53
C HIS A 123 -1.79 20.41 4.15
N GLN A 124 -2.23 19.75 3.06
CA GLN A 124 -2.21 20.30 1.70
C GLN A 124 -3.48 21.09 1.34
N GLY A 125 -4.47 21.16 2.23
CA GLY A 125 -5.77 21.79 1.95
C GLY A 125 -6.62 21.00 0.94
N LEU A 126 -6.34 19.72 0.74
CA LEU A 126 -7.11 18.83 -0.12
C LEU A 126 -8.27 18.19 0.67
N PRO A 127 -9.41 17.89 0.02
CA PRO A 127 -10.53 17.23 0.69
C PRO A 127 -10.16 15.80 1.14
N ASP A 128 -10.77 15.38 2.24
CA ASP A 128 -10.73 13.99 2.72
C ASP A 128 -11.34 13.04 1.66
N VAL A 129 -10.88 11.78 1.66
CA VAL A 129 -11.29 10.71 0.75
C VAL A 129 -11.82 9.54 1.56
#